data_AF-A0A955Y6Q9-F1
#
_entry.id   AF-A0A955Y6Q9-F1
#
_cell.length_a   1.000
_cell.length_b   1.000
_cell.length_c   1.000
_cell.angle_alpha   90.00
_cell.angle_beta   90.00
_cell.angle_gamma   90.00
#
_symmetry.space_group_name_H-M   'P 1'
#
loop_
_entity.id
_entity.type
_entity.pdbx_description
1 polymer ?
#
loop_
_entity_poly.entity_id
_entity_poly.type
_entity_poly.pdbx_seq_one_letter_code
_entity_poly.pdbx_strand_id
1 'polypeptide(L)'
;VVRRRVRKLHARVVSEGRAVAPSSPPEVLHELRKTCKKLRYVLEVFADVFPAKDHAKAVKALRALQRVLGAFQDREVQADVLTDLAEALLDEQEAETGTMLALGALVDDLRRQQQAARDAFPSTFAQFDREKVAERFARLAGAAPEHRCG
;
A
#
# COMPACT_ATOMS: atom_id res chain seq x y z
N VAL A 1 -7.55 14.64 -20.29
CA VAL A 1 -6.49 14.76 -19.25
C VAL A 1 -6.52 13.64 -18.22
N VAL A 2 -7.65 13.38 -17.53
CA VAL A 2 -7.75 12.37 -16.45
C VAL A 2 -7.39 10.94 -16.86
N ARG A 3 -7.86 10.47 -18.04
CA ARG A 3 -7.58 9.11 -18.54
C ARG A 3 -6.07 8.84 -18.72
N ARG A 4 -5.32 9.82 -19.23
CA ARG A 4 -3.84 9.77 -19.34
C ARG A 4 -3.20 9.68 -17.94
N ARG A 5 -3.74 10.41 -16.96
CA ARG A 5 -3.24 10.38 -15.58
C ARG A 5 -3.47 9.02 -14.93
N VAL A 6 -4.63 8.41 -15.12
CA VAL A 6 -4.93 7.03 -14.66
C VAL A 6 -3.92 6.05 -15.26
N ARG A 7 -3.69 6.09 -16.58
CA ARG A 7 -2.69 5.23 -17.24
C ARG A 7 -1.30 5.36 -16.61
N LYS A 8 -0.81 6.60 -16.47
CA LYS A 8 0.52 6.89 -15.92
C LYS A 8 0.66 6.41 -14.48
N LEU A 9 -0.35 6.68 -13.64
CA LEU A 9 -0.33 6.27 -12.23
C LEU A 9 -0.44 4.76 -12.08
N HIS A 10 -1.30 4.08 -12.85
CA HIS A 10 -1.39 2.62 -12.84
C HIS A 10 -0.08 1.96 -13.27
N ALA A 11 0.51 2.40 -14.38
CA ALA A 11 1.81 1.90 -14.83
C ALA A 11 2.91 2.11 -13.77
N ARG A 12 2.88 3.25 -13.07
CA ARG A 12 3.80 3.54 -11.98
C ARG A 12 3.59 2.61 -10.77
N VAL A 13 2.35 2.37 -10.35
CA VAL A 13 2.04 1.39 -9.28
C VAL A 13 2.57 0.00 -9.64
N VAL A 14 2.36 -0.44 -10.88
CA VAL A 14 2.85 -1.73 -11.36
C VAL A 14 4.38 -1.77 -11.36
N SER A 15 5.04 -0.73 -11.88
CA SER A 15 6.50 -0.64 -11.90
C SER A 15 7.11 -0.62 -10.50
N GLU A 16 6.56 0.19 -9.60
CA GLU A 16 7.02 0.29 -8.21
C GLU A 16 6.79 -1.03 -7.48
N GLY A 17 5.62 -1.66 -7.64
CA GLY A 17 5.30 -2.94 -6.99
C GLY A 17 6.15 -4.10 -7.49
N ARG A 18 6.49 -4.15 -8.78
CA ARG A 18 7.42 -5.16 -9.34
C ARG A 18 8.86 -4.98 -8.86
N ALA A 19 9.25 -3.78 -8.43
CA ALA A 19 10.58 -3.51 -7.91
C ALA A 19 10.72 -3.83 -6.42
N VAL A 20 9.62 -4.15 -5.72
CA VAL A 20 9.68 -4.54 -4.30
C VAL A 20 10.25 -5.96 -4.17
N ALA A 21 11.38 -6.06 -3.49
CA ALA A 21 12.00 -7.32 -3.09
C ALA A 21 11.75 -7.61 -1.60
N PRO A 22 11.88 -8.86 -1.14
CA PRO A 22 11.76 -9.22 0.28
C PRO A 22 12.71 -8.44 1.20
N SER A 23 13.85 -7.96 0.68
CA SER A 23 14.85 -7.15 1.40
C SER A 23 14.74 -5.64 1.16
N SER A 24 13.76 -5.16 0.39
CA SER A 24 13.60 -3.73 0.13
C SER A 24 13.37 -2.92 1.41
N PRO A 25 13.99 -1.75 1.57
CA PRO A 25 13.77 -0.95 2.77
C PRO A 25 12.31 -0.46 2.85
N PRO A 26 11.78 -0.18 4.06
CA PRO A 26 10.38 0.21 4.28
C PRO A 26 9.88 1.36 3.41
N GLU A 27 10.77 2.31 3.10
CA GLU A 27 10.50 3.50 2.28
C GLU A 27 10.00 3.13 0.88
N VAL A 28 10.43 1.99 0.32
CA VAL A 28 9.97 1.52 -0.98
C VAL A 28 8.48 1.19 -0.95
N LEU A 29 8.00 0.51 0.09
CA LEU A 29 6.56 0.22 0.26
C LEU A 29 5.77 1.50 0.58
N HIS A 30 6.37 2.42 1.34
CA HIS A 30 5.76 3.73 1.62
C HIS A 30 5.57 4.55 0.34
N GLU A 31 6.58 4.65 -0.53
CA GLU A 31 6.45 5.36 -1.82
C GLU A 31 5.39 4.73 -2.72
N LEU A 32 5.37 3.39 -2.82
CA LEU A 32 4.31 2.68 -3.53
C LEU A 32 2.92 3.01 -2.97
N ARG A 33 2.77 3.09 -1.63
CA ARG A 33 1.51 3.48 -0.99
C ARG A 33 1.09 4.90 -1.36
N LYS A 34 2.03 5.85 -1.42
CA LYS A 34 1.75 7.22 -1.88
C LYS A 34 1.21 7.22 -3.31
N THR A 35 1.82 6.46 -4.22
CA THR A 35 1.33 6.34 -5.60
C THR A 35 -0.05 5.68 -5.67
N CYS A 36 -0.28 4.63 -4.87
CA CYS A 36 -1.60 3.99 -4.78
C CYS A 36 -2.69 4.97 -4.30
N LYS A 37 -2.41 5.78 -3.27
CA LYS A 37 -3.34 6.82 -2.79
C LYS A 37 -3.65 7.83 -3.88
N LYS A 38 -2.62 8.33 -4.58
CA LYS A 38 -2.77 9.25 -5.72
C LYS A 38 -3.69 8.65 -6.79
N LEU A 39 -3.49 7.39 -7.17
CA LEU A 39 -4.34 6.70 -8.14
C LEU A 39 -5.79 6.59 -7.64
N ARG A 40 -6.00 6.22 -6.38
CA ARG A 40 -7.35 6.12 -5.79
C ARG A 40 -8.06 7.47 -5.78
N TYR A 41 -7.38 8.54 -5.39
CA TYR A 41 -7.97 9.88 -5.39
C TYR A 41 -8.39 10.31 -6.79
N VAL A 42 -7.58 10.04 -7.83
CA VAL A 42 -8.01 10.31 -9.20
C VAL A 42 -9.24 9.50 -9.59
N LEU A 43 -9.32 8.22 -9.21
CA LEU A 43 -10.49 7.39 -9.49
C LEU A 43 -11.74 7.84 -8.74
N GLU A 44 -11.60 8.28 -7.49
CA GLU A 44 -12.72 8.72 -6.65
C GLU A 44 -13.23 10.11 -7.07
N VAL A 45 -12.34 11.06 -7.32
CA VAL A 45 -12.71 12.44 -7.73
C VAL A 45 -13.41 12.48 -9.09
N PHE A 46 -13.00 11.61 -10.02
CA PHE A 46 -13.55 11.58 -11.38
C PHE A 46 -14.43 10.35 -11.62
N ALA A 47 -15.08 9.82 -10.58
CA ALA A 47 -15.87 8.59 -10.66
C ALA A 47 -16.87 8.60 -11.82
N ASP A 48 -17.58 9.72 -12.02
CA ASP A 48 -18.62 9.89 -13.05
C ASP A 48 -18.09 9.87 -14.50
N VAL A 49 -16.78 10.01 -14.69
CA VAL A 49 -16.13 9.96 -16.03
C VAL A 49 -15.93 8.50 -16.50
N PHE A 50 -16.05 7.54 -15.59
CA PHE A 50 -15.69 6.15 -15.82
C PHE A 50 -16.92 5.24 -15.91
N PRO A 51 -16.86 4.14 -16.69
CA PRO A 51 -17.90 3.12 -16.64
C PRO A 51 -18.00 2.52 -15.23
N ALA A 52 -19.16 2.67 -14.58
CA ALA A 52 -19.35 2.37 -13.16
C ALA A 52 -18.86 0.96 -12.76
N LYS A 53 -19.13 -0.05 -13.59
CA LYS A 53 -18.72 -1.43 -13.34
C LYS A 53 -17.20 -1.64 -13.33
N ASP A 54 -16.49 -1.01 -14.27
CA ASP A 54 -15.03 -1.11 -14.32
C ASP A 54 -14.36 -0.21 -13.27
N HIS A 55 -14.93 0.95 -13.00
CA HIS A 55 -14.48 1.82 -11.91
C HIS A 55 -14.53 1.10 -10.56
N ALA A 56 -15.69 0.56 -10.19
CA ALA A 56 -15.88 -0.10 -8.90
C ALA A 56 -14.93 -1.28 -8.70
N LYS A 57 -14.70 -2.08 -9.76
CA LYS A 57 -13.77 -3.21 -9.72
C LYS A 57 -12.30 -2.77 -9.64
N ALA A 58 -11.92 -1.69 -10.33
CA ALA A 58 -10.56 -1.14 -10.25
C ALA A 58 -10.27 -0.57 -8.86
N VAL A 59 -11.21 0.19 -8.29
CA VAL A 59 -11.12 0.71 -6.93
C VAL A 59 -11.05 -0.43 -5.92
N LYS A 60 -11.84 -1.50 -6.09
CA LYS A 60 -11.78 -2.68 -5.21
C LYS A 60 -10.40 -3.34 -5.22
N ALA A 61 -9.82 -3.57 -6.40
CA ALA A 61 -8.48 -4.16 -6.52
C ALA A 61 -7.41 -3.26 -5.88
N LEU A 62 -7.48 -1.95 -6.15
CA LEU A 62 -6.55 -0.98 -5.58
C LEU A 62 -6.65 -0.87 -4.05
N ARG A 63 -7.87 -0.94 -3.50
CA ARG A 63 -8.11 -0.93 -2.04
C ARG A 63 -7.54 -2.18 -1.36
N ALA A 64 -7.59 -3.35 -2.02
CA ALA A 64 -6.98 -4.56 -1.48
C ALA A 64 -5.46 -4.39 -1.31
N LEU A 65 -4.77 -3.88 -2.34
CA LEU A 65 -3.35 -3.55 -2.27
C LEU A 65 -3.06 -2.48 -1.20
N GLN A 66 -3.85 -1.41 -1.15
CA GLN A 66 -3.68 -0.36 -0.15
C GLN A 66 -3.88 -0.83 1.29
N ARG A 67 -4.70 -1.86 1.53
CA ARG A 67 -4.92 -2.40 2.88
C ARG A 67 -3.63 -3.00 3.45
N VAL A 68 -2.92 -3.79 2.64
CA VAL A 68 -1.67 -4.43 3.04
C VAL A 68 -0.56 -3.39 3.23
N LEU A 69 -0.43 -2.46 2.27
CA LEU A 69 0.53 -1.36 2.38
C LEU A 69 0.22 -0.43 3.56
N GLY A 70 -1.06 -0.22 3.86
CA GLY A 70 -1.51 0.54 5.03
C GLY A 70 -1.12 -0.16 6.32
N ALA A 71 -1.47 -1.44 6.47
CA ALA A 71 -1.09 -2.22 7.65
C ALA A 71 0.42 -2.20 7.90
N PHE A 72 1.24 -2.38 6.86
CA PHE A 72 2.70 -2.30 6.98
C PHE A 72 3.16 -0.95 7.55
N GLN A 73 2.78 0.16 6.90
CA GLN A 73 3.22 1.49 7.31
C GLN A 73 2.65 1.92 8.67
N ASP A 74 1.39 1.57 8.95
CA ASP A 74 0.74 1.97 10.20
C ASP A 74 1.40 1.25 11.40
N ARG A 75 1.87 0.00 11.24
CA ARG A 75 2.62 -0.72 12.30
C ARG A 75 4.03 -0.20 12.50
N GLU A 76 4.68 0.22 11.43
CA GLU A 76 5.97 0.92 11.51
C GLU A 76 5.87 2.15 12.40
N VAL A 77 4.95 3.06 12.06
CA VAL A 77 4.75 4.31 12.81
C VAL A 77 4.33 4.05 14.26
N GLN A 78 3.47 3.05 14.51
CA GLN A 78 3.08 2.69 15.88
C GLN A 78 4.26 2.16 16.70
N ALA A 79 5.14 1.35 16.09
CA ALA A 79 6.32 0.81 16.78
C ALA A 79 7.32 1.92 17.12
N ASP A 80 7.50 2.87 16.20
CA ASP A 80 8.37 4.03 16.40
C ASP A 80 7.81 4.92 17.53
N VAL A 81 6.51 5.25 17.51
CA VAL A 81 5.87 6.05 18.57
C VAL A 81 6.02 5.42 19.96
N LEU A 82 5.90 4.08 20.08
CA LEU A 82 6.10 3.41 21.36
C LEU A 82 7.56 3.35 21.78
N THR A 83 8.49 3.33 20.83
CA THR A 83 9.94 3.38 21.09
C THR A 83 10.31 4.78 21.60
N ASP A 84 9.85 5.83 20.92
CA ASP A 84 10.06 7.22 21.34
C ASP A 84 9.46 7.49 22.73
N LEU A 85 8.29 6.92 23.02
CA LEU A 85 7.68 7.01 24.35
C LEU A 85 8.53 6.32 25.43
N ALA A 86 9.07 5.14 25.12
CA ALA A 86 9.94 4.42 26.04
C ALA A 86 11.23 5.22 26.35
N GLU A 87 11.80 5.87 25.34
CA GLU A 87 12.96 6.76 25.49
C GLU A 87 12.62 7.97 26.36
N ALA A 88 11.50 8.64 26.12
CA ALA A 88 11.04 9.77 26.93
C ALA A 88 10.84 9.41 28.42
N LEU A 89 10.23 8.26 28.70
CA LEU A 89 10.03 7.78 30.08
C LEU A 89 11.35 7.47 30.80
N LEU A 90 12.37 7.01 30.07
CA LEU A 90 13.70 6.78 30.64
C LEU A 90 14.40 8.10 30.96
N ASP A 91 14.31 9.08 30.07
CA ASP A 91 14.92 10.40 30.25
C ASP A 91 14.30 11.16 31.44
N GLU A 92 12.99 11.02 31.63
CA GLU A 92 12.25 11.64 32.75
C GLU A 92 12.39 10.87 34.07
N GLN A 93 13.08 9.71 34.08
CA GLN A 93 13.20 8.80 35.24
C GLN A 93 11.84 8.29 35.76
N GLU A 94 10.82 8.25 34.90
CA GLU A 94 9.47 7.76 35.21
C GLU A 94 9.25 6.30 34.75
N ALA A 95 10.27 5.68 34.15
CA ALA A 95 10.22 4.33 33.64
C ALA A 95 10.17 3.26 34.76
N GLU A 96 8.97 2.79 35.10
CA GLU A 96 8.78 1.56 35.88
C GLU A 96 9.11 0.32 35.04
N THR A 97 9.77 -0.68 35.65
CA THR A 97 10.12 -1.95 34.99
C THR A 97 8.92 -2.62 34.31
N GLY A 98 7.75 -2.63 34.96
CA GLY A 98 6.53 -3.20 34.39
C GLY A 98 6.08 -2.50 33.10
N THR A 99 6.14 -1.17 33.08
CA THR A 99 5.82 -0.34 31.92
C THR A 99 6.79 -0.61 30.77
N MET A 100 8.10 -0.69 31.04
CA MET A 100 9.10 -0.96 30.01
C MET A 100 8.95 -2.35 29.39
N LEU A 101 8.64 -3.37 30.20
CA LEU A 101 8.36 -4.71 29.70
C LEU A 101 7.10 -4.73 28.82
N ALA A 102 6.05 -4.01 29.23
CA ALA A 102 4.81 -3.91 28.45
C ALA A 102 5.05 -3.19 27.10
N LEU A 103 5.77 -2.07 27.11
CA LEU A 103 6.14 -1.33 25.89
C LEU A 103 6.98 -2.21 24.94
N GLY A 104 7.99 -2.92 25.46
CA GLY A 104 8.80 -3.84 24.67
C GLY A 104 7.97 -4.95 24.01
N ALA A 105 7.05 -5.55 24.77
CA ALA A 105 6.15 -6.58 24.24
C ALA A 105 5.20 -6.05 23.14
N LEU A 106 4.71 -4.82 23.29
CA LEU A 106 3.86 -4.16 22.28
C LEU A 106 4.66 -3.83 21.01
N VAL A 107 5.87 -3.29 21.14
CA VAL A 107 6.75 -2.99 19.98
C VAL A 107 7.06 -4.26 19.21
N ASP A 108 7.41 -5.34 19.90
CA ASP A 108 7.68 -6.64 19.29
C ASP A 108 6.45 -7.21 18.55
N ASP A 109 5.26 -7.06 19.15
CA ASP A 109 4.02 -7.46 18.49
C ASP A 109 3.70 -6.63 17.23
N LEU A 110 3.89 -5.31 17.29
CA LEU A 110 3.73 -4.43 16.14
C LEU A 110 4.69 -4.80 15.01
N ARG A 111 5.96 -5.09 15.32
CA ARG A 111 6.97 -5.53 14.34
C ARG A 111 6.61 -6.87 13.71
N ARG A 112 6.08 -7.84 14.47
CA ARG A 112 5.54 -9.08 13.90
C ARG A 112 4.39 -8.83 12.93
N GLN A 113 3.45 -7.95 13.31
CA GLN A 113 2.32 -7.61 12.46
C GLN A 113 2.74 -6.84 11.19
N GLN A 114 3.74 -5.96 11.31
CA GLN A 114 4.38 -5.30 10.18
C GLN A 114 5.00 -6.33 9.22
N GLN A 115 5.76 -7.29 9.74
CA GLN A 115 6.37 -8.36 8.95
C GLN A 115 5.30 -9.23 8.26
N ALA A 116 4.23 -9.62 8.95
CA ALA A 116 3.13 -10.36 8.35
C ALA A 116 2.46 -9.59 7.19
N ALA A 117 2.30 -8.27 7.32
CA ALA A 117 1.80 -7.43 6.23
C ALA A 117 2.78 -7.40 5.04
N ARG A 118 4.08 -7.34 5.31
CA ARG A 118 5.14 -7.44 4.29
C ARG A 118 5.09 -8.78 3.56
N ASP A 119 4.93 -9.88 4.28
CA ASP A 119 4.86 -11.23 3.70
C ASP A 119 3.58 -11.45 2.88
N ALA A 120 2.49 -10.74 3.23
CA ALA A 120 1.25 -10.73 2.45
C ALA A 120 1.31 -9.86 1.19
N PHE A 121 2.32 -8.99 1.05
CA PHE A 121 2.43 -8.07 -0.08
C PHE A 121 2.58 -8.79 -1.43
N PRO A 122 3.51 -9.75 -1.63
CA PRO A 122 3.71 -10.38 -2.93
C PRO A 122 2.45 -11.04 -3.49
N SER A 123 1.71 -11.77 -2.65
CA SER A 123 0.48 -12.44 -3.06
C SER A 123 -0.63 -11.44 -3.41
N THR A 124 -0.77 -10.37 -2.63
CA THR A 124 -1.74 -9.29 -2.88
C THR A 124 -1.39 -8.50 -4.13
N PHE A 125 -0.12 -8.17 -4.33
CA PHE A 125 0.36 -7.48 -5.51
C PHE A 125 0.20 -8.34 -6.76
N ALA A 126 0.49 -9.64 -6.70
CA ALA A 126 0.26 -10.57 -7.81
C ALA A 126 -1.21 -10.65 -8.23
N GLN A 127 -2.16 -10.44 -7.32
CA GLN A 127 -3.59 -10.31 -7.68
C GLN A 127 -3.91 -8.98 -8.38
N PHE A 128 -3.22 -7.90 -8.00
CA PHE A 128 -3.36 -6.59 -8.62
C PHE A 128 -2.69 -6.52 -10.00
N ASP A 129 -1.54 -7.19 -10.19
CA ASP A 129 -0.76 -7.19 -11.43
C ASP A 129 -1.26 -8.21 -12.47
N ARG A 130 -2.45 -8.80 -12.27
CA ARG A 130 -3.06 -9.71 -13.25
C ARG A 130 -3.49 -8.96 -14.51
N GLU A 131 -3.40 -9.64 -15.64
CA GLU A 131 -3.85 -9.11 -16.94
C GLU A 131 -5.28 -8.55 -16.91
N LYS A 132 -6.22 -9.28 -16.28
CA LYS A 132 -7.62 -8.83 -16.12
C LYS A 132 -7.77 -7.51 -15.35
N VAL A 133 -6.84 -7.18 -14.46
CA VAL A 133 -6.82 -5.89 -13.75
C VAL A 133 -6.19 -4.83 -14.66
N ALA A 134 -5.08 -5.16 -15.32
CA ALA A 134 -4.44 -4.26 -16.29
C ALA A 134 -5.38 -3.83 -17.43
N GLU A 135 -6.10 -4.77 -18.03
CA GLU A 135 -7.13 -4.50 -19.06
C GLU A 135 -8.21 -3.54 -18.55
N ARG A 136 -8.60 -3.69 -17.28
CA ARG A 136 -9.60 -2.81 -16.68
C ARG A 136 -9.08 -1.39 -16.57
N PHE A 137 -7.85 -1.21 -16.10
CA PHE A 137 -7.20 0.10 -16.08
C PHE A 137 -6.99 0.65 -17.50
N ALA A 138 -6.73 -0.19 -18.50
CA ALA A 138 -6.65 0.22 -19.89
C ALA A 138 -7.99 0.77 -20.41
N ARG A 139 -9.12 0.09 -20.15
CA ARG A 139 -10.47 0.58 -20.47
C ARG A 139 -10.79 1.91 -19.77
N LEU A 140 -10.45 2.04 -18.48
CA LEU A 140 -10.59 3.31 -17.76
C LEU A 140 -9.74 4.42 -18.38
N ALA A 141 -8.52 4.09 -18.83
CA ALA A 141 -7.63 5.00 -19.54
C ALA A 141 -8.02 5.26 -21.00
N GLY A 142 -9.12 4.70 -21.50
CA GLY A 142 -9.57 4.86 -22.89
C GLY A 142 -8.67 4.18 -23.92
N ALA A 143 -7.86 3.20 -23.51
CA ALA A 143 -7.16 2.33 -24.44
C ALA A 143 -8.09 1.17 -24.83
N ALA A 144 -8.18 0.87 -26.13
CA ALA A 144 -8.80 -0.37 -26.58
C ALA A 144 -8.02 -1.57 -25.99
N PRO A 145 -8.66 -2.70 -25.69
CA PRO A 145 -7.94 -3.90 -25.28
C PRO A 145 -7.03 -4.32 -26.45
N GLU A 146 -5.72 -4.16 -26.28
CA GLU A 146 -4.74 -4.73 -27.19
C GLU A 146 -4.92 -6.25 -27.13
N HIS A 147 -5.62 -6.81 -28.11
CA HIS A 147 -5.59 -8.24 -28.38
C HIS A 147 -4.15 -8.58 -28.73
N ARG A 148 -3.42 -9.20 -27.81
CA ARG A 148 -2.20 -9.92 -28.17
C ARG A 148 -2.63 -11.19 -28.90
N CYS A 149 -2.67 -11.08 -30.23
CA CYS A 149 -2.63 -12.22 -31.14
C CYS A 149 -1.21 -12.81 -31.13
N GLY A 150 -1.10 -14.13 -31.04
CA GLY A 150 0.13 -14.90 -31.30
C GLY A 150 0.67 -15.59 -30.07
#